data_AF-A0A1Q9DT33-F1
#
_entry.id   AF-A0A1Q9DT33-F1
#
_cell.length_a   1.000
_cell.length_b   1.000
_cell.length_c   1.000
_cell.angle_alpha   90.00
_cell.angle_beta   90.00
_cell.angle_gamma   90.00
#
_symmetry.space_group_name_H-M   'P 1'
#
loop_
_entity.id
_entity.type
_entity.pdbx_description
1 polymer ?
#
loop_
_entity_poly.entity_id
_entity_poly.type
_entity_poly.pdbx_seq_one_letter_code
_entity_poly.pdbx_strand_id
1 'polypeptide(L)'
;MVWQVRSSTAAILLRIAYAVFPEVDWGFVFVDDFGWLLRESSSSLLATSPCLLLLALGTPLCWKKTLLAEVNTWLGFVIDPKGPCVQMARDKHLLVMGILEELKSGKVMSASQIASALGRLQWATTACPLSKPFLKPFWAWKKAYLTAGRPGKLIRALSALLLSLFDLKFRQASPYAPLAIWSGASDASASDYGSAFVGGWLSNAASPSKSEVFWFHCQVTPEDHPWAFDRGCPKKRIAALEMFGTLVLAHFLMEKAPAFIPNLRIPLVSDSQGTVYSLLNDTCKKMPTSVILMEILLQLLHGMQLAPSHVKRDFNTWADELTRPDFHHGFTPSPMGPRRAPGEDVAASCTGFSVDGTNFGFGVLLLGTRPKGFSWESAATPTHHAKRDVRLHGVWCAIFMRISDIKKEKKDEGKKRAAAEVTDME
;
A
#
# COMPACT_ATOMS: atom_id res chain seq x y z
N MET A 1 -39.93 -2.94 -5.04
CA MET A 1 -38.91 -3.89 -5.55
C MET A 1 -38.05 -3.21 -6.62
N VAL A 2 -37.32 -2.13 -6.31
CA VAL A 2 -36.54 -1.35 -7.29
C VAL A 2 -35.32 -0.72 -6.59
N TRP A 3 -34.38 -1.53 -6.11
CA TRP A 3 -33.13 -1.00 -5.51
C TRP A 3 -31.87 -1.81 -5.86
N GLN A 4 -32.02 -3.01 -6.42
CA GLN A 4 -30.88 -3.90 -6.72
C GLN A 4 -30.43 -3.86 -8.20
N VAL A 5 -31.06 -3.04 -9.04
CA VAL A 5 -30.79 -2.98 -10.51
C VAL A 5 -29.85 -1.83 -10.91
N ARG A 6 -29.62 -0.84 -10.04
CA ARG A 6 -28.88 0.39 -10.43
C ARG A 6 -27.41 0.17 -10.79
N SER A 7 -26.72 -0.79 -10.18
CA SER A 7 -25.32 -1.06 -10.57
C SER A 7 -25.21 -1.85 -11.88
N SER A 8 -26.24 -2.62 -12.26
CA SER A 8 -26.21 -3.37 -13.53
C SER A 8 -26.45 -2.47 -14.73
N THR A 9 -27.36 -1.49 -14.62
CA THR A 9 -27.67 -0.57 -15.73
C THR A 9 -26.46 0.28 -16.11
N ALA A 10 -25.77 0.90 -15.15
CA ALA A 10 -24.61 1.73 -15.43
C ALA A 10 -23.46 0.92 -16.06
N ALA A 11 -23.26 -0.32 -15.61
CA ALA A 11 -22.31 -1.25 -16.23
C ALA A 11 -22.69 -1.65 -17.65
N ILE A 12 -23.99 -1.88 -17.93
CA ILE A 12 -24.48 -2.15 -19.29
C ILE A 12 -24.23 -0.95 -20.20
N LEU A 13 -24.54 0.27 -19.74
CA LEU A 13 -24.30 1.50 -20.49
C LEU A 13 -22.81 1.67 -20.84
N LEU A 14 -21.91 1.40 -19.87
CA LEU A 14 -20.47 1.43 -20.13
C LEU A 14 -20.06 0.39 -21.18
N ARG A 15 -20.60 -0.84 -21.12
CA ARG A 15 -20.30 -1.89 -22.12
C ARG A 15 -20.81 -1.53 -23.52
N ILE A 16 -22.00 -0.93 -23.62
CA ILE A 16 -22.52 -0.42 -24.88
C ILE A 16 -21.60 0.69 -25.42
N ALA A 17 -21.14 1.61 -24.55
CA ALA A 17 -20.20 2.65 -24.94
C ALA A 17 -18.90 2.07 -25.51
N TYR A 18 -18.33 1.01 -24.90
CA TYR A 18 -17.16 0.33 -25.47
C TYR A 18 -17.43 -0.36 -26.80
N ALA A 19 -18.61 -0.98 -26.96
CA ALA A 19 -18.98 -1.64 -28.22
C ALA A 19 -19.14 -0.64 -29.37
N VAL A 20 -19.65 0.56 -29.08
CA VAL A 20 -19.85 1.63 -30.06
C VAL A 20 -18.56 2.43 -30.31
N PHE A 21 -17.74 2.62 -29.28
CA PHE A 21 -16.50 3.41 -29.33
C PHE A 21 -15.29 2.54 -28.94
N PRO A 22 -14.84 1.64 -29.84
CA PRO A 22 -13.71 0.75 -29.55
C PRO A 22 -12.37 1.50 -29.37
N GLU A 23 -12.31 2.77 -29.79
CA GLU A 23 -11.12 3.62 -29.64
C GLU A 23 -10.96 4.23 -28.23
N VAL A 24 -11.96 4.07 -27.37
CA VAL A 24 -11.85 4.44 -25.96
C VAL A 24 -10.97 3.43 -25.26
N ASP A 25 -9.75 3.85 -24.87
CA ASP A 25 -8.80 2.96 -24.20
C ASP A 25 -9.31 2.50 -22.82
N TRP A 26 -9.87 3.43 -22.03
CA TRP A 26 -10.38 3.12 -20.70
C TRP A 26 -11.63 3.91 -20.33
N GLY A 27 -12.56 3.20 -19.72
CA GLY A 27 -13.85 3.64 -19.22
C GLY A 27 -14.17 2.92 -17.92
N PHE A 28 -14.63 3.69 -16.96
CA PHE A 28 -14.89 3.32 -15.57
C PHE A 28 -16.29 3.76 -15.19
N VAL A 29 -16.92 3.00 -14.30
CA VAL A 29 -18.21 3.40 -13.73
C VAL A 29 -18.27 2.96 -12.28
N PHE A 30 -18.72 3.86 -11.43
CA PHE A 30 -19.02 3.58 -10.03
C PHE A 30 -20.38 4.17 -9.70
N VAL A 31 -21.39 3.30 -9.60
CA VAL A 31 -22.80 3.69 -9.43
C VAL A 31 -23.24 4.64 -10.55
N ASP A 32 -23.31 5.95 -10.30
CA ASP A 32 -23.74 7.01 -11.22
C ASP A 32 -22.58 7.87 -11.75
N ASP A 33 -21.35 7.61 -11.29
CA ASP A 33 -20.14 8.33 -11.69
C ASP A 33 -19.38 7.56 -12.78
N PHE A 34 -19.40 8.09 -14.00
CA PHE A 34 -18.63 7.59 -15.13
C PHE A 34 -17.30 8.32 -15.26
N GLY A 35 -16.29 7.61 -15.74
CA GLY A 35 -14.97 8.17 -16.04
C GLY A 35 -14.39 7.55 -17.28
N TRP A 36 -13.70 8.34 -18.10
CA TRP A 36 -12.97 7.87 -19.28
C TRP A 36 -11.56 8.47 -19.28
N LEU A 37 -10.57 7.65 -19.65
CA LEU A 37 -9.24 8.12 -20.00
C LEU A 37 -9.13 8.06 -21.51
N LEU A 38 -8.90 9.22 -22.11
CA LEU A 38 -8.86 9.41 -23.55
C LEU A 38 -7.48 9.90 -23.96
N ARG A 39 -7.03 9.50 -25.15
CA ARG A 39 -5.83 10.08 -25.76
C ARG A 39 -6.08 11.53 -26.11
N GLU A 40 -5.10 12.40 -25.87
CA GLU A 40 -5.20 13.83 -26.19
C GLU A 40 -5.53 14.07 -27.67
N SER A 41 -4.98 13.27 -28.58
CA SER A 41 -5.21 13.39 -30.02
C SER A 41 -6.67 13.26 -30.45
N SER A 42 -7.48 12.54 -29.66
CA SER A 42 -8.90 12.25 -29.97
C SER A 42 -9.84 12.68 -28.85
N SER A 43 -9.35 13.35 -27.81
CA SER A 43 -10.11 13.60 -26.59
C SER A 43 -11.34 14.45 -26.83
N SER A 44 -11.30 15.45 -27.71
CA SER A 44 -12.44 16.34 -27.97
C SER A 44 -13.63 15.63 -28.60
N LEU A 45 -13.38 14.75 -29.57
CA LEU A 45 -14.42 13.96 -30.22
C LEU A 45 -14.94 12.86 -29.28
N LEU A 46 -14.02 12.04 -28.75
CA LEU A 46 -14.34 10.94 -27.84
C LEU A 46 -14.87 11.39 -26.48
N ALA A 47 -14.73 12.68 -26.13
CA ALA A 47 -15.43 13.26 -24.99
C ALA A 47 -16.93 13.28 -25.19
N THR A 48 -17.32 13.73 -26.38
CA THR A 48 -18.67 14.13 -26.69
C THR A 48 -19.48 12.92 -27.13
N SER A 49 -18.85 11.96 -27.83
CA SER A 49 -19.55 10.78 -28.34
C SER A 49 -20.18 9.90 -27.24
N PRO A 50 -19.49 9.56 -26.14
CA PRO A 50 -20.10 8.85 -25.01
C PRO A 50 -21.19 9.67 -24.32
N CYS A 51 -21.04 11.00 -24.19
CA CYS A 51 -22.12 11.85 -23.68
C CYS A 51 -23.39 11.71 -24.54
N LEU A 52 -23.25 11.88 -25.85
CA LEU A 52 -24.37 11.84 -26.79
C LEU A 52 -25.03 10.46 -26.82
N LEU A 53 -24.24 9.39 -26.77
CA LEU A 53 -24.76 8.04 -26.66
C LEU A 53 -25.58 7.87 -25.38
N LEU A 54 -25.05 8.30 -24.23
CA LEU A 54 -25.76 8.19 -22.95
C LEU A 54 -27.07 8.98 -22.97
N LEU A 55 -27.08 10.18 -23.54
CA LEU A 55 -28.31 10.97 -23.72
C LEU A 55 -29.31 10.27 -24.64
N ALA A 56 -28.85 9.72 -25.76
CA ALA A 56 -29.70 8.98 -26.70
C ALA A 56 -30.33 7.74 -26.06
N LEU A 57 -29.61 7.10 -25.13
CA LEU A 57 -30.09 5.99 -24.31
C LEU A 57 -30.98 6.45 -23.12
N GLY A 58 -31.32 7.74 -23.06
CA GLY A 58 -32.21 8.30 -22.02
C GLY A 58 -31.52 8.53 -20.67
N THR A 59 -30.18 8.58 -20.64
CA THR A 59 -29.42 8.83 -19.40
C THR A 59 -29.29 10.34 -19.15
N PRO A 60 -29.83 10.87 -18.05
CA PRO A 60 -29.74 12.28 -17.72
C PRO A 60 -28.31 12.63 -17.26
N LEU A 61 -27.66 13.59 -17.91
CA LEU A 61 -26.30 14.03 -17.56
C LEU A 61 -26.32 15.33 -16.77
N CYS A 62 -25.54 15.40 -15.69
CA CYS A 62 -25.38 16.63 -14.93
C CYS A 62 -24.27 17.49 -15.56
N TRP A 63 -24.61 18.30 -16.55
CA TRP A 63 -23.64 19.10 -17.32
C TRP A 63 -22.71 19.97 -16.47
N LYS A 64 -23.22 20.52 -15.36
CA LYS A 64 -22.42 21.33 -14.41
C LYS A 64 -21.33 20.54 -13.68
N LYS A 65 -21.42 19.21 -13.69
CA LYS A 65 -20.47 18.28 -13.06
C LYS A 65 -19.68 17.46 -14.08
N THR A 66 -20.04 17.54 -15.36
CA THR A 66 -19.27 16.94 -16.44
C THR A 66 -18.05 17.80 -16.68
N LEU A 67 -16.87 17.21 -16.53
CA LEU A 67 -15.61 17.91 -16.69
C LEU A 67 -14.66 17.08 -17.56
N LEU A 68 -14.15 17.71 -18.62
CA LEU A 68 -13.00 17.25 -19.39
C LEU A 68 -11.80 18.07 -18.94
N ALA A 69 -10.79 17.41 -18.37
CA ALA A 69 -9.55 18.06 -17.97
C ALA A 69 -8.41 17.04 -17.99
N GLU A 70 -7.18 17.53 -18.05
CA GLU A 70 -6.01 16.68 -17.92
C GLU A 70 -5.93 16.02 -16.54
N VAL A 71 -6.11 16.82 -15.48
CA VAL A 71 -6.17 16.36 -14.09
C VAL A 71 -7.57 16.61 -13.56
N ASN A 72 -8.19 15.59 -12.97
CA ASN A 72 -9.57 15.68 -12.54
C ASN A 72 -9.82 14.84 -11.28
N THR A 73 -10.96 15.03 -10.60
CA THR A 73 -11.30 14.31 -9.37
C THR A 73 -12.38 13.27 -9.62
N TRP A 74 -12.12 12.01 -9.26
CA TRP A 74 -13.08 10.91 -9.32
C TRP A 74 -13.11 10.14 -8.01
N LEU A 75 -14.32 9.90 -7.48
CA LEU A 75 -14.55 9.23 -6.19
C LEU A 75 -13.80 9.84 -5.00
N GLY A 76 -13.47 11.13 -5.08
CA GLY A 76 -12.71 11.86 -4.06
C GLY A 76 -11.20 11.72 -4.17
N PHE A 77 -10.69 11.17 -5.27
CA PHE A 77 -9.27 11.10 -5.59
C PHE A 77 -8.95 11.95 -6.81
N VAL A 78 -7.78 12.58 -6.78
CA VAL A 78 -7.21 13.27 -7.94
C VAL A 78 -6.60 12.21 -8.86
N ILE A 79 -7.07 12.19 -10.09
CA ILE A 79 -6.59 11.35 -11.18
C ILE A 79 -5.73 12.24 -12.08
N ASP A 80 -4.43 11.97 -12.06
CA ASP A 80 -3.43 12.58 -12.95
C ASP A 80 -2.88 11.48 -13.88
N PRO A 81 -3.32 11.45 -15.15
CA PRO A 81 -2.86 10.45 -16.10
C PRO A 81 -1.36 10.52 -16.43
N LYS A 82 -0.69 11.66 -16.16
CA LYS A 82 0.74 11.85 -16.45
C LYS A 82 1.64 11.34 -15.31
N GLY A 83 1.11 11.23 -14.09
CA GLY A 83 1.85 10.88 -12.90
C GLY A 83 1.47 9.51 -12.32
N PRO A 84 2.42 8.74 -11.77
CA PRO A 84 2.10 7.50 -11.06
C PRO A 84 1.56 7.76 -9.64
N CYS A 85 0.98 8.93 -9.37
CA CYS A 85 0.56 9.34 -8.03
C CYS A 85 -0.96 9.42 -7.97
N VAL A 86 -1.55 8.86 -6.92
CA VAL A 86 -2.96 9.06 -6.59
C VAL A 86 -3.02 9.86 -5.31
N GLN A 87 -3.77 10.95 -5.33
CA GLN A 87 -3.93 11.82 -4.18
C GLN A 87 -5.40 11.91 -3.79
N MET A 88 -5.68 12.22 -2.54
CA MET A 88 -7.03 12.59 -2.14
C MET A 88 -7.35 14.00 -2.65
N ALA A 89 -8.60 14.25 -3.02
CA ALA A 89 -9.08 15.60 -3.26
C ALA A 89 -8.87 16.47 -2.01
N ARG A 90 -8.55 17.76 -2.20
CA ARG A 90 -8.11 18.67 -1.13
C ARG A 90 -9.02 18.64 0.10
N ASP A 91 -10.33 18.75 -0.08
CA ASP A 91 -11.28 18.76 1.04
C ASP A 91 -11.29 17.44 1.82
N LYS A 92 -11.10 16.31 1.12
CA LYS A 92 -11.01 14.99 1.74
C LYS A 92 -9.70 14.82 2.48
N HIS A 93 -8.60 15.30 1.90
CA HIS A 93 -7.30 15.32 2.55
C HIS A 93 -7.34 16.13 3.85
N LEU A 94 -7.83 17.38 3.82
CA LEU A 94 -7.97 18.22 5.02
C LEU A 94 -8.82 17.56 6.11
N LEU A 95 -9.91 16.90 5.71
CA LEU A 95 -10.77 16.18 6.65
C LEU A 95 -10.06 14.98 7.31
N VAL A 96 -9.28 14.22 6.54
CA VAL A 96 -8.48 13.09 7.06
C VAL A 96 -7.39 13.60 8.01
N MET A 97 -6.67 14.66 7.63
CA MET A 97 -5.64 15.28 8.47
C MET A 97 -6.24 15.80 9.79
N GLY A 98 -7.41 16.46 9.73
CA GLY A 98 -8.13 16.91 10.92
C GLY A 98 -8.51 15.76 11.87
N ILE A 99 -8.99 14.63 11.34
CA ILE A 99 -9.29 13.44 12.15
C ILE A 99 -8.03 12.92 12.87
N LEU A 100 -6.89 12.86 12.17
CA LEU A 100 -5.65 12.37 12.76
C LEU A 100 -5.10 13.32 13.83
N GLU A 101 -5.25 14.64 13.67
CA GLU A 101 -4.86 15.61 14.72
C GLU A 101 -5.75 15.48 15.97
N GLU A 102 -7.06 15.25 15.81
CA GLU A 102 -7.96 14.95 16.94
C GLU A 102 -7.54 13.66 17.67
N LEU A 103 -7.17 12.62 16.93
CA LEU A 103 -6.69 11.36 17.51
C LEU A 103 -5.34 11.54 18.22
N LYS A 104 -4.38 12.25 17.60
CA LYS A 104 -3.05 12.56 18.13
C LYS A 104 -3.10 13.39 19.41
N SER A 105 -3.96 14.41 19.46
CA SER A 105 -4.21 15.23 20.67
C SER A 105 -4.86 14.43 21.81
N GLY A 106 -5.41 13.25 21.51
CA GLY A 106 -6.08 12.41 22.50
C GLY A 106 -7.46 12.95 22.86
N LYS A 107 -8.16 13.57 21.91
CA LYS A 107 -9.56 14.00 22.05
C LYS A 107 -10.45 12.79 22.40
N VAL A 108 -11.35 12.97 23.36
CA VAL A 108 -12.35 11.95 23.67
C VAL A 108 -13.40 11.93 22.56
N MET A 109 -13.72 10.74 22.05
CA MET A 109 -14.67 10.55 20.96
C MET A 109 -15.73 9.54 21.35
N SER A 110 -16.99 9.77 20.97
CA SER A 110 -18.06 8.78 21.08
C SER A 110 -17.83 7.60 20.15
N ALA A 111 -18.48 6.47 20.41
CA ALA A 111 -18.38 5.27 19.56
C ALA A 111 -18.77 5.56 18.09
N SER A 112 -19.76 6.44 17.86
CA SER A 112 -20.16 6.86 16.52
C SER A 112 -19.10 7.75 15.86
N GLN A 113 -18.47 8.66 16.61
CA GLN A 113 -17.35 9.48 16.13
C GLN A 113 -16.14 8.60 15.78
N ILE A 114 -15.79 7.64 16.64
CA ILE A 114 -14.71 6.67 16.38
C ILE A 114 -15.02 5.87 15.11
N ALA A 115 -16.23 5.33 14.98
CA ALA A 115 -16.62 4.56 13.80
C ALA A 115 -16.54 5.39 12.51
N SER A 116 -17.02 6.63 12.53
CA SER A 116 -16.94 7.57 11.40
C SER A 116 -15.50 7.92 11.05
N ALA A 117 -14.68 8.22 12.06
CA ALA A 117 -13.26 8.53 11.89
C ALA A 117 -12.51 7.36 11.24
N LEU A 118 -12.62 6.16 11.80
CA LEU A 118 -11.91 4.98 11.27
C LEU A 118 -12.41 4.57 9.89
N GLY A 119 -13.70 4.75 9.58
CA GLY A 119 -14.22 4.52 8.22
C GLY A 119 -13.58 5.46 7.19
N ARG A 120 -13.37 6.73 7.55
CA ARG A 120 -12.73 7.74 6.69
C ARG A 120 -11.23 7.49 6.55
N LEU A 121 -10.55 7.10 7.62
CA LEU A 121 -9.14 6.70 7.56
C LEU A 121 -8.97 5.46 6.69
N GLN A 122 -9.84 4.45 6.83
CA GLN A 122 -9.81 3.26 5.98
C GLN A 122 -10.00 3.61 4.50
N TRP A 123 -10.92 4.52 4.18
CA TRP A 123 -11.06 5.04 2.82
C TRP A 123 -9.79 5.75 2.33
N ALA A 124 -9.19 6.60 3.17
CA ALA A 124 -7.98 7.36 2.86
C ALA A 124 -6.78 6.46 2.51
N THR A 125 -6.67 5.29 3.16
CA THR A 125 -5.63 4.30 2.84
C THR A 125 -5.69 3.78 1.40
N THR A 126 -6.78 4.03 0.65
CA THR A 126 -6.83 3.69 -0.78
C THR A 126 -5.88 4.58 -1.60
N ALA A 127 -5.67 5.84 -1.20
CA ALA A 127 -4.68 6.72 -1.83
C ALA A 127 -3.24 6.36 -1.44
N CYS A 128 -3.04 5.78 -0.25
CA CYS A 128 -1.74 5.33 0.25
C CYS A 128 -1.88 3.91 0.83
N PRO A 129 -1.88 2.85 0.00
CA PRO A 129 -2.09 1.47 0.45
C PRO A 129 -1.15 1.03 1.59
N LEU A 130 0.09 1.54 1.58
CA LEU A 130 1.08 1.26 2.63
C LEU A 130 0.61 1.66 4.04
N SER A 131 -0.34 2.60 4.15
CA SER A 131 -0.90 3.02 5.43
C SER A 131 -1.93 2.04 6.02
N LYS A 132 -2.39 1.03 5.27
CA LYS A 132 -3.44 0.09 5.73
C LYS A 132 -3.08 -0.67 7.01
N PRO A 133 -1.88 -1.26 7.18
CA PRO A 133 -1.58 -2.04 8.39
C PRO A 133 -1.64 -1.20 9.66
N PHE A 134 -1.29 0.09 9.57
CA PHE A 134 -1.31 1.04 10.67
C PHE A 134 -2.69 1.20 11.29
N LEU A 135 -3.78 0.92 10.57
CA LEU A 135 -5.14 0.98 11.11
C LEU A 135 -5.49 -0.19 12.01
N LYS A 136 -4.70 -1.26 12.04
CA LYS A 136 -5.03 -2.46 12.83
C LYS A 136 -5.15 -2.16 14.34
N PRO A 137 -4.20 -1.45 14.98
CA PRO A 137 -4.36 -0.99 16.36
C PRO A 137 -5.59 -0.10 16.58
N PHE A 138 -5.96 0.75 15.61
CA PHE A 138 -7.16 1.60 15.71
C PHE A 138 -8.45 0.77 15.74
N TRP A 139 -8.53 -0.28 14.92
CA TRP A 139 -9.68 -1.19 14.95
C TRP A 139 -9.75 -2.00 16.25
N ALA A 140 -8.60 -2.41 16.80
CA ALA A 140 -8.54 -3.05 18.11
C ALA A 140 -9.01 -2.09 19.22
N TRP A 141 -8.58 -0.83 19.16
CA TRP A 141 -9.04 0.23 20.04
C TRP A 141 -10.57 0.42 19.94
N LYS A 142 -11.12 0.59 18.72
CA LYS A 142 -12.58 0.69 18.53
C LYS A 142 -13.33 -0.49 19.14
N LYS A 143 -12.82 -1.72 18.99
CA LYS A 143 -13.47 -2.92 19.56
C LYS A 143 -13.49 -2.92 21.09
N ALA A 144 -12.51 -2.29 21.73
CA ALA A 144 -12.39 -2.25 23.18
C ALA A 144 -13.34 -1.24 23.86
N TYR A 145 -13.88 -0.25 23.14
CA TYR A 145 -14.75 0.78 23.70
C TYR A 145 -16.17 0.71 23.13
N LEU A 146 -17.17 0.61 24.01
CA LEU A 146 -18.58 0.47 23.62
C LEU A 146 -19.32 1.81 23.48
N THR A 147 -18.92 2.85 24.23
CA THR A 147 -19.68 4.11 24.34
C THR A 147 -18.87 5.33 23.92
N ALA A 148 -17.70 5.53 24.52
CA ALA A 148 -16.74 6.57 24.17
C ALA A 148 -15.33 6.11 24.55
N GLY A 149 -14.32 6.66 23.90
CA GLY A 149 -12.93 6.29 24.15
C GLY A 149 -11.99 7.46 23.97
N ARG A 150 -10.97 7.51 24.83
CA ARG A 150 -9.79 8.37 24.63
C ARG A 150 -8.70 7.56 23.91
N PRO A 151 -8.07 8.08 22.85
CA PRO A 151 -6.94 7.41 22.21
C PRO A 151 -5.79 7.19 23.20
N GLY A 152 -5.36 5.94 23.34
CA GLY A 152 -4.17 5.59 24.12
C GLY A 152 -2.87 6.05 23.45
N LYS A 153 -1.73 5.93 24.15
CA LYS A 153 -0.40 6.36 23.66
C LYS A 153 -0.08 5.80 22.27
N LEU A 154 -0.33 4.51 22.03
CA LEU A 154 -0.10 3.86 20.75
C LEU A 154 -0.91 4.50 19.60
N ILE A 155 -2.21 4.71 19.81
CA ILE A 155 -3.08 5.30 18.79
C ILE A 155 -2.65 6.72 18.46
N ARG A 156 -2.26 7.49 19.47
CA ARG A 156 -1.75 8.86 19.29
C ARG A 156 -0.45 8.89 18.49
N ALA A 157 0.48 7.99 18.80
CA ALA A 157 1.75 7.85 18.08
C ALA A 157 1.55 7.45 16.61
N LEU A 158 0.72 6.44 16.34
CA LEU A 158 0.40 6.02 14.98
C LEU A 158 -0.36 7.11 14.21
N SER A 159 -1.17 7.93 14.89
CA SER A 159 -1.84 9.07 14.26
C SER A 159 -0.84 10.13 13.80
N ALA A 160 0.21 10.40 14.60
CA ALA A 160 1.30 11.30 14.21
C ALA A 160 2.10 10.77 13.01
N LEU A 161 2.35 9.46 12.97
CA LEU A 161 2.99 8.83 11.82
C LEU A 161 2.12 8.92 10.57
N LEU A 162 0.83 8.58 10.66
CA LEU A 162 -0.10 8.66 9.54
C LEU A 162 -0.28 10.09 9.01
N LEU A 163 -0.21 11.12 9.86
CA LEU A 163 -0.17 12.51 9.43
C LEU A 163 1.02 12.76 8.51
N SER A 164 2.20 12.30 8.92
CA SER A 164 3.43 12.45 8.14
C SER A 164 3.34 11.67 6.81
N LEU A 165 2.77 10.45 6.84
CA LEU A 165 2.63 9.61 5.66
C LEU A 165 1.63 10.16 4.64
N PHE A 166 0.51 10.74 5.08
CA PHE A 166 -0.48 11.29 4.16
C PHE A 166 -0.07 12.64 3.54
N ASP A 167 0.93 13.31 4.10
CA ASP A 167 1.53 14.51 3.50
C ASP A 167 2.49 14.17 2.34
N LEU A 168 2.97 12.93 2.28
CA LEU A 168 3.82 12.46 1.20
C LEU A 168 3.01 12.25 -0.10
N LYS A 169 3.62 12.59 -1.24
CA LYS A 169 3.10 12.19 -2.55
C LYS A 169 3.38 10.72 -2.77
N PHE A 170 2.36 9.89 -2.58
CA PHE A 170 2.49 8.45 -2.73
C PHE A 170 2.47 8.04 -4.22
N ARG A 171 3.53 7.35 -4.65
CA ARG A 171 3.55 6.67 -5.95
C ARG A 171 2.85 5.33 -5.85
N GLN A 172 1.86 5.12 -6.70
CA GLN A 172 1.16 3.85 -6.81
C GLN A 172 2.08 2.77 -7.37
N ALA A 173 1.90 1.57 -6.85
CA ALA A 173 2.59 0.40 -7.36
C ALA A 173 2.17 0.14 -8.81
N SER A 174 3.13 -0.20 -9.68
CA SER A 174 2.84 -0.54 -11.07
C SER A 174 3.04 -2.04 -11.25
N PRO A 175 2.02 -2.80 -11.68
CA PRO A 175 2.21 -4.23 -11.95
C PRO A 175 3.18 -4.45 -13.13
N TYR A 176 3.36 -3.45 -13.99
CA TYR A 176 4.24 -3.46 -15.15
C TYR A 176 5.66 -2.94 -14.85
N ALA A 177 5.95 -2.58 -13.60
CA ALA A 177 7.29 -2.25 -13.17
C ALA A 177 8.26 -3.43 -13.42
N PRO A 178 9.49 -3.17 -13.89
CA PRO A 178 10.49 -4.22 -14.07
C PRO A 178 10.82 -4.90 -12.74
N LEU A 179 11.19 -6.17 -12.81
CA LEU A 179 11.69 -6.92 -11.67
C LEU A 179 13.17 -6.58 -11.44
N ALA A 180 13.56 -6.49 -10.17
CA ALA A 180 14.95 -6.45 -9.77
C ALA A 180 15.66 -7.74 -10.20
N ILE A 181 16.94 -7.63 -10.55
CA ILE A 181 17.79 -8.79 -10.82
C ILE A 181 18.02 -9.62 -9.55
N TRP A 182 18.04 -8.94 -8.40
CA TRP A 182 18.20 -9.56 -7.09
C TRP A 182 16.89 -10.15 -6.63
N SER A 183 16.92 -11.42 -6.25
CA SER A 183 15.79 -12.14 -5.67
C SER A 183 16.28 -13.05 -4.55
N GLY A 184 15.35 -13.56 -3.74
CA GLY A 184 15.72 -14.45 -2.65
C GLY A 184 14.54 -15.11 -1.99
N ALA A 185 14.82 -16.00 -1.06
CA ALA A 185 13.81 -16.68 -0.26
C ALA A 185 14.15 -16.65 1.23
N SER A 186 13.13 -16.60 2.07
CA SER A 186 13.27 -16.62 3.53
C SER A 186 12.33 -17.64 4.15
N ASP A 187 12.72 -18.14 5.32
CA ASP A 187 11.94 -19.05 6.14
C ASP A 187 12.18 -18.75 7.64
N ALA A 188 11.36 -19.36 8.49
CA ALA A 188 11.51 -19.33 9.93
C ALA A 188 11.21 -20.70 10.55
N SER A 189 11.98 -21.07 11.57
CA SER A 189 11.75 -22.27 12.36
C SER A 189 11.52 -21.92 13.83
N ALA A 190 10.76 -22.76 14.52
CA ALA A 190 10.58 -22.69 15.96
C ALA A 190 10.34 -24.08 16.53
N SER A 191 11.02 -24.42 17.62
CA SER A 191 10.83 -25.67 18.35
C SER A 191 9.91 -25.48 19.56
N ASP A 192 9.33 -26.58 20.01
CA ASP A 192 8.54 -26.60 21.26
C ASP A 192 9.42 -26.34 22.50
N TYR A 193 10.74 -26.58 22.39
CA TYR A 193 11.74 -26.40 23.45
C TYR A 193 12.31 -24.98 23.54
N GLY A 194 11.77 -24.03 22.77
CA GLY A 194 12.10 -22.61 22.88
C GLY A 194 13.21 -22.12 21.95
N SER A 195 13.73 -22.94 21.04
CA SER A 195 14.62 -22.41 19.98
C SER A 195 13.81 -21.84 18.82
N ALA A 196 14.26 -20.73 18.24
CA ALA A 196 13.68 -20.14 17.05
C ALA A 196 14.75 -19.48 16.20
N PHE A 197 14.58 -19.57 14.89
CA PHE A 197 15.54 -19.05 13.91
C PHE A 197 14.80 -18.45 12.72
N VAL A 198 15.41 -17.46 12.10
CA VAL A 198 15.05 -16.97 10.77
C VAL A 198 16.25 -17.08 9.85
N GLY A 199 16.01 -17.45 8.61
CA GLY A 199 17.06 -17.69 7.63
C GLY A 199 16.60 -17.36 6.23
N GLY A 200 17.55 -17.09 5.35
CA GLY A 200 17.24 -16.82 3.96
C GLY A 200 18.45 -16.53 3.11
N TRP A 201 18.24 -16.56 1.81
CA TRP A 201 19.28 -16.36 0.80
C TRP A 201 18.81 -15.38 -0.26
N LEU A 202 19.77 -14.78 -0.97
CA LEU A 202 19.52 -13.94 -2.13
C LEU A 202 20.65 -14.04 -3.16
N SER A 203 20.28 -13.82 -4.42
CA SER A 203 21.18 -13.87 -5.55
C SER A 203 20.67 -12.99 -6.69
N ASN A 204 21.59 -12.57 -7.56
CA ASN A 204 21.30 -11.93 -8.84
C ASN A 204 21.47 -12.90 -10.04
N ALA A 205 21.82 -14.16 -9.79
CA ALA A 205 21.96 -15.18 -10.82
C ALA A 205 20.59 -15.73 -11.22
N ALA A 206 20.40 -16.01 -12.51
CA ALA A 206 19.18 -16.63 -13.03
C ALA A 206 19.00 -18.08 -12.57
N SER A 207 20.11 -18.76 -12.26
CA SER A 207 20.14 -20.12 -11.71
C SER A 207 21.22 -20.16 -10.65
N PRO A 208 20.91 -19.68 -9.42
CA PRO A 208 21.92 -19.60 -8.37
C PRO A 208 22.40 -21.00 -7.98
N SER A 209 23.64 -21.10 -7.54
CA SER A 209 24.17 -22.26 -6.85
C SER A 209 24.32 -21.95 -5.35
N LYS A 210 24.20 -22.97 -4.51
CA LYS A 210 24.22 -22.81 -3.04
C LYS A 210 25.52 -22.17 -2.51
N SER A 211 26.64 -22.38 -3.21
CA SER A 211 27.96 -21.81 -2.90
C SER A 211 28.21 -20.41 -3.45
N GLU A 212 27.20 -19.80 -4.09
CA GLU A 212 27.33 -18.48 -4.73
C GLU A 212 26.26 -17.50 -4.24
N VAL A 213 25.29 -17.97 -3.45
CA VAL A 213 24.27 -17.09 -2.88
C VAL A 213 24.79 -16.34 -1.67
N PHE A 214 24.31 -15.12 -1.50
CA PHE A 214 24.38 -14.45 -0.21
C PHE A 214 23.31 -15.02 0.70
N TRP A 215 23.59 -15.12 2.00
CA TRP A 215 22.66 -15.72 2.96
C TRP A 215 22.76 -15.06 4.32
N PHE A 216 21.70 -15.24 5.11
CA PHE A 216 21.62 -14.86 6.51
C PHE A 216 21.01 -15.98 7.33
N HIS A 217 21.44 -16.04 8.59
CA HIS A 217 20.93 -16.93 9.63
C HIS A 217 20.92 -16.13 10.92
N CYS A 218 19.79 -16.09 11.60
CA CYS A 218 19.64 -15.35 12.85
C CYS A 218 18.87 -16.20 13.86
N GLN A 219 19.51 -16.43 15.00
CA GLN A 219 18.84 -17.00 16.17
C GLN A 219 17.96 -15.93 16.80
N VAL A 220 16.70 -16.29 17.04
CA VAL A 220 15.74 -15.43 17.73
C VAL A 220 15.77 -15.78 19.21
N THR A 221 16.23 -14.83 20.02
CA THR A 221 16.44 -14.98 21.47
C THR A 221 15.39 -14.20 22.27
N PRO A 222 15.05 -14.63 23.51
CA PRO A 222 14.16 -13.86 24.39
C PRO A 222 14.67 -12.46 24.73
N GLU A 223 16.00 -12.29 24.77
CA GLU A 223 16.66 -11.03 25.08
C GLU A 223 16.43 -9.99 23.97
N ASP A 224 16.65 -10.37 22.71
CA ASP A 224 16.55 -9.46 21.57
C ASP A 224 15.12 -9.39 21.01
N HIS A 225 14.32 -10.45 21.18
CA HIS A 225 13.00 -10.59 20.56
C HIS A 225 11.96 -11.15 21.56
N PRO A 226 11.69 -10.45 22.69
CA PRO A 226 10.78 -10.96 23.73
C PRO A 226 9.36 -11.23 23.21
N TRP A 227 8.92 -10.50 22.18
CA TRP A 227 7.61 -10.70 21.54
C TRP A 227 7.42 -12.09 20.93
N ALA A 228 8.52 -12.77 20.54
CA ALA A 228 8.45 -14.13 20.01
C ALA A 228 8.11 -15.14 21.11
N PHE A 229 8.43 -14.83 22.36
CA PHE A 229 8.33 -15.72 23.51
C PHE A 229 7.17 -15.39 24.46
N ASP A 230 6.42 -14.31 24.20
CA ASP A 230 5.35 -13.79 25.07
C ASP A 230 4.20 -14.77 25.37
N ARG A 231 4.08 -15.86 24.63
CA ARG A 231 3.10 -16.95 24.84
C ARG A 231 3.72 -18.25 25.36
N GLY A 232 4.91 -18.15 25.94
CA GLY A 232 5.70 -19.24 26.51
C GLY A 232 6.40 -20.14 25.50
N CYS A 233 6.11 -20.01 24.20
CA CYS A 233 6.76 -20.80 23.15
C CYS A 233 6.76 -20.05 21.80
N PRO A 234 7.91 -19.95 21.11
CA PRO A 234 8.03 -19.24 19.84
C PRO A 234 7.22 -19.86 18.70
N LYS A 235 6.93 -21.16 18.76
CA LYS A 235 6.09 -21.84 17.76
C LYS A 235 4.67 -21.28 17.69
N LYS A 236 4.14 -20.75 18.81
CA LYS A 236 2.85 -20.03 18.81
C LYS A 236 2.90 -18.68 18.08
N ARG A 237 4.10 -18.22 17.73
CA ARG A 237 4.40 -17.00 16.98
C ARG A 237 5.02 -17.28 15.61
N ILE A 238 4.95 -18.51 15.09
CA ILE A 238 5.57 -18.89 13.81
C ILE A 238 5.23 -17.94 12.65
N ALA A 239 3.96 -17.56 12.48
CA ALA A 239 3.55 -16.62 11.43
C ALA A 239 4.14 -15.20 11.57
N ALA A 240 4.54 -14.80 12.78
CA ALA A 240 5.27 -13.54 12.98
C ALA A 240 6.77 -13.72 12.71
N LEU A 241 7.34 -14.87 13.06
CA LEU A 241 8.73 -15.22 12.73
C LEU A 241 8.95 -15.33 11.21
N GLU A 242 8.02 -15.93 10.47
CA GLU A 242 8.05 -15.99 8.99
C GLU A 242 8.05 -14.59 8.36
N MET A 243 7.19 -13.70 8.87
CA MET A 243 7.15 -12.30 8.44
C MET A 243 8.44 -11.56 8.83
N PHE A 244 9.03 -11.88 9.99
CA PHE A 244 10.30 -11.29 10.43
C PHE A 244 11.47 -11.70 9.52
N GLY A 245 11.57 -12.99 9.16
CA GLY A 245 12.54 -13.44 8.17
C GLY A 245 12.35 -12.75 6.81
N THR A 246 11.10 -12.49 6.43
CA THR A 246 10.78 -11.73 5.21
C THR A 246 11.20 -10.26 5.30
N LEU A 247 11.05 -9.61 6.46
CA LEU A 247 11.56 -8.26 6.70
C LEU A 247 13.09 -8.21 6.54
N VAL A 248 13.81 -9.16 7.14
CA VAL A 248 15.27 -9.24 7.03
C VAL A 248 15.71 -9.44 5.58
N LEU A 249 15.06 -10.35 4.85
CA LEU A 249 15.32 -10.55 3.44
C LEU A 249 15.03 -9.30 2.61
N ALA A 250 13.89 -8.64 2.83
CA ALA A 250 13.53 -7.43 2.12
C ALA A 250 14.58 -6.34 2.32
N HIS A 251 15.07 -6.18 3.56
CA HIS A 251 16.14 -5.23 3.88
C HIS A 251 17.40 -5.49 3.04
N PHE A 252 17.91 -6.72 3.03
CA PHE A 252 19.09 -7.07 2.24
C PHE A 252 18.87 -6.91 0.73
N LEU A 253 17.69 -7.25 0.22
CA LEU A 253 17.37 -7.06 -1.19
C LEU A 253 17.32 -5.56 -1.57
N MET A 254 16.80 -4.72 -0.68
CA MET A 254 16.79 -3.26 -0.85
C MET A 254 18.19 -2.65 -0.79
N GLU A 255 19.12 -3.21 -0.02
CA GLU A 255 20.53 -2.78 -0.04
C GLU A 255 21.25 -3.17 -1.35
N LYS A 256 20.96 -4.37 -1.88
CA LYS A 256 21.59 -4.90 -3.09
C LYS A 256 21.00 -4.34 -4.39
N ALA A 257 19.73 -3.94 -4.37
CA ALA A 257 19.07 -3.23 -5.45
C ALA A 257 19.13 -1.72 -5.13
N PRO A 258 20.13 -0.95 -5.62
CA PRO A 258 20.35 0.42 -5.17
C PRO A 258 19.06 1.25 -5.22
N ALA A 259 18.71 1.79 -4.05
CA ALA A 259 17.39 2.26 -3.60
C ALA A 259 16.83 3.51 -4.32
N PHE A 260 17.16 3.74 -5.59
CA PHE A 260 16.73 4.93 -6.34
C PHE A 260 16.20 4.62 -7.73
N ILE A 261 15.86 3.36 -8.03
CA ILE A 261 15.06 3.05 -9.23
C ILE A 261 13.59 3.06 -8.80
N PRO A 262 12.88 4.21 -8.89
CA PRO A 262 11.45 4.24 -8.64
C PRO A 262 10.77 3.26 -9.57
N ASN A 263 9.79 2.52 -9.06
CA ASN A 263 9.07 1.48 -9.80
C ASN A 263 9.94 0.26 -10.14
N LEU A 264 10.79 -0.19 -9.22
CA LEU A 264 11.41 -1.51 -9.26
C LEU A 264 10.66 -2.47 -8.34
N ARG A 265 10.35 -3.66 -8.85
CA ARG A 265 9.71 -4.73 -8.09
C ARG A 265 10.75 -5.73 -7.62
N ILE A 266 10.95 -5.85 -6.32
CA ILE A 266 11.90 -6.75 -5.68
C ILE A 266 11.24 -8.12 -5.50
N PRO A 267 11.64 -9.16 -6.26
CA PRO A 267 11.11 -10.50 -6.09
C PRO A 267 11.58 -11.08 -4.76
N LEU A 268 10.63 -11.59 -3.98
CA LEU A 268 10.93 -12.39 -2.79
C LEU A 268 10.04 -13.62 -2.74
N VAL A 269 10.55 -14.68 -2.16
CA VAL A 269 9.91 -15.98 -2.11
C VAL A 269 9.74 -16.40 -0.65
N SER A 270 8.56 -16.96 -0.34
CA SER A 270 8.30 -17.61 0.95
C SER A 270 7.33 -18.76 0.74
N ASP A 271 7.44 -19.82 1.53
CA ASP A 271 6.47 -20.91 1.57
C ASP A 271 5.29 -20.61 2.51
N SER A 272 5.33 -19.51 3.26
CA SER A 272 4.20 -19.02 4.06
C SER A 272 3.17 -18.28 3.20
N GLN A 273 2.10 -18.97 2.82
CA GLN A 273 0.95 -18.34 2.12
C GLN A 273 0.40 -17.13 2.90
N GLY A 274 0.38 -17.20 4.23
CA GLY A 274 -0.12 -16.13 5.08
C GLY A 274 0.73 -14.86 4.98
N THR A 275 2.05 -15.01 4.93
CA THR A 275 3.00 -13.92 4.74
C THR A 275 2.85 -13.30 3.36
N VAL A 276 2.87 -14.11 2.30
CA VAL A 276 2.71 -13.65 0.91
C VAL A 276 1.37 -12.92 0.73
N TYR A 277 0.27 -13.48 1.24
CA TYR A 277 -1.04 -12.83 1.14
C TYR A 277 -1.10 -11.50 1.91
N SER A 278 -0.42 -11.41 3.06
CA SER A 278 -0.40 -10.17 3.85
C SER A 278 0.37 -9.06 3.13
N LEU A 279 1.47 -9.40 2.46
CA LEU A 279 2.26 -8.47 1.65
C LEU A 279 1.51 -8.02 0.39
N LEU A 280 0.89 -8.94 -0.36
CA LEU A 280 0.14 -8.61 -1.58
C LEU A 280 -1.06 -7.68 -1.34
N ASN A 281 -1.67 -7.76 -0.15
CA ASN A 281 -2.85 -6.98 0.20
C ASN A 281 -2.56 -5.79 1.10
N ASP A 282 -1.29 -5.55 1.47
CA ASP A 282 -0.87 -4.55 2.46
C ASP A 282 -1.68 -4.63 3.76
N THR A 283 -2.04 -5.84 4.21
CA THR A 283 -2.91 -6.01 5.38
C THR A 283 -2.54 -7.24 6.19
N CYS A 284 -2.54 -7.09 7.51
CA CYS A 284 -2.43 -8.22 8.43
C CYS A 284 -3.41 -8.07 9.60
N LYS A 285 -4.04 -9.18 9.99
CA LYS A 285 -5.09 -9.20 11.02
C LYS A 285 -4.58 -9.61 12.42
N LYS A 286 -3.33 -10.01 12.58
CA LYS A 286 -2.79 -10.58 13.83
C LYS A 286 -1.57 -9.79 14.32
N MET A 287 -1.53 -9.51 15.62
CA MET A 287 -0.32 -9.02 16.30
C MET A 287 0.54 -10.21 16.73
N PRO A 288 1.89 -10.12 16.63
CA PRO A 288 2.68 -8.95 16.23
C PRO A 288 2.95 -8.82 14.72
N THR A 289 2.51 -9.77 13.89
CA THR A 289 2.75 -9.78 12.43
C THR A 289 2.39 -8.46 11.75
N SER A 290 1.33 -7.76 12.16
CA SER A 290 0.99 -6.46 11.60
C SER A 290 2.01 -5.36 11.88
N VAL A 291 2.76 -5.42 12.99
CA VAL A 291 3.83 -4.44 13.29
C VAL A 291 5.02 -4.68 12.39
N ILE A 292 5.41 -5.94 12.19
CA ILE A 292 6.48 -6.31 11.27
C ILE A 292 6.11 -5.88 9.84
N LEU A 293 4.85 -6.07 9.44
CA LEU A 293 4.36 -5.58 8.16
C LEU A 293 4.44 -4.04 8.08
N MET A 294 4.07 -3.30 9.13
CA MET A 294 4.23 -1.84 9.14
C MET A 294 5.68 -1.43 8.86
N GLU A 295 6.65 -2.08 9.50
CA GLU A 295 8.08 -1.81 9.29
C GLU A 295 8.50 -2.08 7.83
N ILE A 296 8.12 -3.23 7.26
CA ILE A 296 8.39 -3.54 5.84
C ILE A 296 7.87 -2.40 4.95
N LEU A 297 6.62 -1.96 5.15
CA LEU A 297 6.03 -0.93 4.30
C LEU A 297 6.65 0.45 4.50
N LEU A 298 7.16 0.78 5.70
CA LEU A 298 7.93 2.01 5.92
C LEU A 298 9.22 2.01 5.10
N GLN A 299 9.93 0.88 5.05
CA GLN A 299 11.17 0.77 4.26
C GLN A 299 10.91 0.94 2.76
N LEU A 300 9.72 0.55 2.28
CA LEU A 300 9.29 0.70 0.88
C LEU A 300 8.87 2.13 0.50
N LEU A 301 8.74 3.07 1.45
CA LEU A 301 8.38 4.46 1.15
C LEU A 301 9.36 5.16 0.19
N HIS A 302 10.57 4.61 0.04
CA HIS A 302 11.59 5.07 -0.91
C HIS A 302 11.26 4.76 -2.39
N GLY A 303 10.07 4.23 -2.69
CA GLY A 303 9.59 4.03 -4.07
C GLY A 303 9.87 2.66 -4.66
N MET A 304 10.29 1.71 -3.82
CA MET A 304 10.44 0.30 -4.16
C MET A 304 9.14 -0.47 -3.89
N GLN A 305 8.95 -1.57 -4.59
CA GLN A 305 7.80 -2.46 -4.41
C GLN A 305 8.29 -3.87 -4.17
N LEU A 306 7.63 -4.62 -3.30
CA LEU A 306 7.89 -6.06 -3.19
C LEU A 306 7.03 -6.81 -4.21
N ALA A 307 7.58 -7.87 -4.78
CA ALA A 307 6.89 -8.86 -5.60
C ALA A 307 6.96 -10.22 -4.89
N PRO A 308 6.20 -10.40 -3.79
CA PRO A 308 6.19 -11.64 -3.05
C PRO A 308 5.54 -12.75 -3.87
N SER A 309 6.09 -13.96 -3.78
CA SER A 309 5.55 -15.15 -4.42
C SER A 309 5.60 -16.34 -3.47
N HIS A 310 4.56 -17.17 -3.56
CA HIS A 310 4.48 -18.38 -2.75
C HIS A 310 5.04 -19.57 -3.52
N VAL A 311 5.86 -20.37 -2.85
CA VAL A 311 6.35 -21.67 -3.34
C VAL A 311 5.99 -22.78 -2.36
N LYS A 312 5.89 -24.02 -2.82
CA LYS A 312 5.74 -25.16 -1.89
C LYS A 312 7.05 -25.35 -1.11
N ARG A 313 6.94 -25.91 0.10
CA ARG A 313 8.08 -26.19 0.98
C ARG A 313 9.23 -26.94 0.29
N ASP A 314 8.90 -27.92 -0.58
CA ASP A 314 9.90 -28.70 -1.33
C ASP A 314 10.78 -27.85 -2.27
N PHE A 315 10.37 -26.62 -2.57
CA PHE A 315 11.11 -25.65 -3.38
C PHE A 315 11.77 -24.54 -2.54
N ASN A 316 11.58 -24.53 -1.21
CA ASN A 316 12.17 -23.55 -0.29
C ASN A 316 13.29 -24.16 0.57
N THR A 317 13.91 -25.24 0.11
CA THR A 317 14.84 -26.08 0.90
C THR A 317 16.04 -25.30 1.46
N TRP A 318 16.62 -24.39 0.70
CA TRP A 318 17.77 -23.61 1.17
C TRP A 318 17.41 -22.65 2.29
N ALA A 319 16.24 -22.01 2.22
CA ALA A 319 15.79 -21.14 3.30
C ALA A 319 15.43 -21.95 4.55
N ASP A 320 14.76 -23.10 4.39
CA ASP A 320 14.47 -24.03 5.50
C ASP A 320 15.77 -24.51 6.16
N GLU A 321 16.79 -24.92 5.38
CA GLU A 321 18.10 -25.31 5.91
C GLU A 321 18.77 -24.17 6.70
N LEU A 322 18.70 -22.93 6.21
CA LEU A 322 19.24 -21.75 6.89
C LEU A 322 18.51 -21.39 8.19
N THR A 323 17.36 -22.00 8.49
CA THR A 323 16.68 -21.87 9.79
C THR A 323 17.08 -22.96 10.79
N ARG A 324 18.01 -23.85 10.43
CA ARG A 324 18.50 -24.92 11.30
C ARG A 324 19.87 -24.53 11.87
N PRO A 325 20.21 -24.98 13.08
CA PRO A 325 21.51 -24.69 13.69
C PRO A 325 22.71 -25.36 12.97
N ASP A 326 22.47 -26.41 12.17
CA ASP A 326 23.48 -27.25 11.51
C ASP A 326 23.63 -26.99 10.00
N PHE A 327 23.27 -25.79 9.52
CA PHE A 327 23.21 -25.42 8.10
C PHE A 327 24.56 -25.37 7.35
N HIS A 328 25.67 -25.74 7.99
CA HIS A 328 27.06 -25.51 7.56
C HIS A 328 27.47 -26.15 6.21
N HIS A 329 26.63 -26.97 5.58
CA HIS A 329 26.97 -27.66 4.34
C HIS A 329 26.58 -26.86 3.08
N GLY A 330 27.57 -26.36 2.35
CA GLY A 330 27.42 -25.87 0.98
C GLY A 330 27.14 -24.37 0.80
N PHE A 331 26.97 -23.61 1.89
CA PHE A 331 26.90 -22.14 1.85
C PHE A 331 28.31 -21.55 2.02
N THR A 332 28.81 -20.94 0.94
CA THR A 332 30.07 -20.19 0.88
C THR A 332 29.83 -18.97 -0.01
N PRO A 333 30.56 -17.84 0.11
CA PRO A 333 31.44 -17.43 1.21
C PRO A 333 30.65 -16.97 2.46
N SER A 334 31.32 -16.32 3.41
CA SER A 334 30.80 -15.88 4.73
C SER A 334 29.38 -15.30 4.66
N PRO A 335 28.57 -15.46 5.74
CA PRO A 335 27.24 -14.87 5.81
C PRO A 335 27.30 -13.40 5.42
N MET A 336 26.19 -12.86 4.92
CA MET A 336 26.00 -11.42 5.03
C MET A 336 25.89 -11.10 6.50
N GLY A 337 27.07 -10.90 7.08
CA GLY A 337 27.24 -10.49 8.45
C GLY A 337 26.68 -9.09 8.55
N PRO A 338 25.82 -8.81 9.53
CA PRO A 338 25.75 -7.46 10.02
C PRO A 338 27.16 -6.95 10.35
N ARG A 339 27.65 -5.89 9.70
CA ARG A 339 28.78 -5.15 10.28
C ARG A 339 28.39 -4.41 11.58
N ARG A 340 27.10 -4.43 11.94
CA ARG A 340 26.44 -4.25 13.25
C ARG A 340 25.12 -4.99 13.21
N ALA A 341 24.78 -5.79 14.22
CA ALA A 341 23.59 -6.66 14.20
C ALA A 341 22.39 -5.87 13.64
N PRO A 342 21.66 -6.33 12.59
CA PRO A 342 20.46 -5.62 12.19
C PRO A 342 19.45 -5.77 13.33
N GLY A 343 19.66 -6.69 14.28
CA GLY A 343 18.96 -6.76 15.55
C GLY A 343 19.20 -5.55 16.46
N GLU A 344 20.32 -4.83 16.43
CA GLU A 344 20.39 -3.62 17.27
C GLU A 344 19.55 -2.46 16.69
N ASP A 345 19.37 -2.38 15.37
CA ASP A 345 18.65 -1.28 14.73
C ASP A 345 17.20 -1.64 14.31
N VAL A 346 16.98 -2.85 13.81
CA VAL A 346 15.66 -3.46 13.54
C VAL A 346 15.06 -4.06 14.82
N ALA A 347 15.86 -4.66 15.70
CA ALA A 347 15.36 -4.95 17.04
C ALA A 347 15.32 -3.71 17.93
N ALA A 348 16.07 -2.60 17.76
CA ALA A 348 15.66 -1.33 18.43
C ALA A 348 14.26 -0.86 17.96
N SER A 349 13.91 -1.05 16.67
CA SER A 349 12.57 -0.71 16.17
C SER A 349 11.47 -1.67 16.66
N CYS A 350 11.80 -2.96 16.90
CA CYS A 350 10.86 -3.98 17.40
C CYS A 350 10.86 -4.17 18.94
N THR A 351 11.94 -3.85 19.64
CA THR A 351 12.12 -3.89 21.12
C THR A 351 11.63 -2.61 21.78
N GLY A 352 11.49 -1.51 21.04
CA GLY A 352 10.87 -0.27 21.50
C GLY A 352 9.35 -0.36 21.76
N PHE A 353 8.73 -1.52 21.56
CA PHE A 353 7.37 -1.80 22.00
C PHE A 353 7.33 -2.40 23.41
N SER A 354 8.03 -1.77 24.36
CA SER A 354 7.68 -1.93 25.78
C SER A 354 6.54 -0.96 26.12
N VAL A 355 5.40 -1.51 26.53
CA VAL A 355 4.27 -0.72 27.06
C VAL A 355 4.54 -0.42 28.54
N ASP A 356 5.69 0.18 28.85
CA ASP A 356 5.95 0.69 30.19
C ASP A 356 6.26 2.18 30.14
N GLY A 357 5.42 2.91 30.86
CA GLY A 357 4.95 4.18 30.42
C GLY A 357 5.75 5.37 30.90
N THR A 358 6.93 5.66 30.37
CA THR A 358 7.55 6.99 30.50
C THR A 358 8.63 7.17 29.43
N ASN A 359 8.48 8.21 28.60
CA ASN A 359 9.40 8.69 27.54
C ASN A 359 9.25 8.05 26.14
N PHE A 360 8.58 8.78 25.24
CA PHE A 360 8.57 8.52 23.80
C PHE A 360 9.26 9.70 23.09
N GLY A 361 10.52 9.50 22.71
CA GLY A 361 11.19 10.34 21.72
C GLY A 361 11.10 9.68 20.36
N PHE A 362 10.30 10.23 19.44
CA PHE A 362 10.37 9.87 18.02
C PHE A 362 11.59 10.57 17.42
N GLY A 363 12.76 9.98 17.61
CA GLY A 363 13.85 10.18 16.66
C GLY A 363 13.39 9.59 15.34
N VAL A 364 13.54 10.34 14.25
CA VAL A 364 13.46 9.79 12.90
C VAL A 364 14.27 8.49 12.89
N LEU A 365 13.64 7.37 12.51
CA LEU A 365 14.27 6.05 12.40
C LEU A 365 15.23 6.07 11.18
N LEU A 366 16.27 6.88 11.30
CA LEU A 366 17.42 7.01 10.41
C LEU A 366 18.65 6.90 11.30
N LEU A 367 19.39 5.81 11.15
CA LEU A 367 20.78 5.79 11.57
C LEU A 367 21.53 6.85 10.76
N GLY A 368 21.86 7.95 11.42
CA GLY A 368 22.88 8.85 10.94
C GLY A 368 24.23 8.14 10.99
N THR A 369 24.79 7.80 9.84
CA THR A 369 26.24 7.97 9.59
C THR A 369 26.47 8.32 8.12
N ARG A 370 27.04 9.50 7.86
CA ARG A 370 27.73 9.78 6.59
C ARG A 370 29.01 8.95 6.58
N PRO A 371 29.33 8.17 5.53
CA PRO A 371 30.70 7.77 5.31
C PRO A 371 31.44 8.98 4.73
N LYS A 372 32.39 9.53 5.49
CA LYS A 372 33.45 10.37 4.93
C LYS A 372 34.36 9.46 4.09
N GLY A 373 34.56 9.85 2.83
CA GLY A 373 35.65 9.37 1.98
C GLY A 373 35.40 8.03 1.30
N PHE A 374 34.87 8.05 0.07
CA PHE A 374 35.15 7.02 -0.92
C PHE A 374 35.09 7.65 -2.32
N SER A 375 36.20 7.59 -3.04
CA SER A 375 36.34 7.99 -4.44
C SER A 375 35.87 6.86 -5.36
N TRP A 376 35.14 7.20 -6.41
CA TRP A 376 34.69 6.26 -7.43
C TRP A 376 35.70 6.18 -8.56
N GLU A 377 36.29 5.00 -8.79
CA GLU A 377 36.76 4.62 -10.12
C GLU A 377 35.64 3.87 -10.84
N SER A 378 35.29 4.38 -12.01
CA SER A 378 34.20 3.93 -12.85
C SER A 378 34.67 2.75 -13.71
N ALA A 379 33.92 1.65 -13.73
CA ALA A 379 34.02 0.69 -14.82
C ALA A 379 32.66 0.03 -15.11
N ALA A 380 32.26 0.20 -16.36
CA ALA A 380 31.45 -0.69 -17.21
C ALA A 380 30.11 -0.13 -17.70
N THR A 381 30.16 0.26 -18.98
CA THR A 381 29.05 0.48 -19.92
C THR A 381 28.16 -0.75 -20.10
N PRO A 382 26.82 -0.61 -20.18
CA PRO A 382 25.95 -1.67 -20.68
C PRO A 382 25.74 -1.53 -22.19
N THR A 383 26.00 -2.63 -22.92
CA THR A 383 25.67 -2.81 -24.33
C THR A 383 24.17 -3.01 -24.54
N HIS A 384 23.65 -2.33 -25.56
CA HIS A 384 22.28 -2.39 -26.06
C HIS A 384 21.85 -3.82 -26.45
N HIS A 385 20.68 -4.24 -25.99
CA HIS A 385 19.79 -5.09 -26.78
C HIS A 385 18.32 -4.73 -26.56
N ALA A 386 17.69 -4.31 -27.65
CA ALA A 386 16.30 -3.89 -27.72
C ALA A 386 15.34 -5.08 -27.54
N LYS A 387 14.42 -4.97 -26.59
CA LYS A 387 13.14 -5.69 -26.58
C LYS A 387 12.02 -4.67 -26.47
N ARG A 388 10.98 -4.86 -27.28
CA ARG A 388 9.88 -3.95 -27.53
C ARG A 388 9.30 -3.36 -26.24
N ASP A 389 9.62 -2.09 -26.06
CA ASP A 389 9.06 -1.19 -25.06
C ASP A 389 7.61 -0.87 -25.47
N VAL A 390 6.63 -1.33 -24.68
CA VAL A 390 5.29 -0.72 -24.71
C VAL A 390 5.39 0.55 -23.87
N ARG A 391 6.05 1.57 -24.43
CA ARG A 391 6.02 2.91 -23.84
C ARG A 391 4.63 3.48 -24.08
N LEU A 392 3.89 3.70 -22.99
CA LEU A 392 2.70 4.56 -22.94
C LEU A 392 3.13 6.03 -23.17
N HIS A 393 3.75 6.33 -24.30
CA HIS A 393 3.97 7.70 -24.75
C HIS A 393 2.74 8.18 -25.50
N GLY A 394 1.74 8.58 -24.74
CA GLY A 394 0.61 9.38 -25.19
C GLY A 394 0.30 10.36 -24.06
N VAL A 395 0.01 11.61 -24.40
CA VAL A 395 -0.61 12.53 -23.44
C VAL A 395 -2.07 12.12 -23.33
N TRP A 396 -2.59 12.04 -22.11
CA TRP A 396 -3.92 11.55 -21.81
C TRP A 396 -4.73 12.65 -21.12
N CYS A 397 -6.02 12.73 -21.45
CA CYS A 397 -7.01 13.58 -20.80
C CYS A 397 -8.04 12.70 -20.10
N ALA A 398 -8.52 13.13 -18.93
CA ALA A 398 -9.54 12.42 -18.17
C ALA A 398 -10.88 13.16 -18.24
N ILE A 399 -11.93 12.42 -18.57
CA ILE A 399 -13.30 12.94 -18.52
C ILE A 399 -14.04 12.22 -17.44
N PHE A 400 -14.63 12.98 -16.53
CA PHE A 400 -15.53 12.43 -15.54
C PHE A 400 -16.91 13.05 -15.72
N MET A 401 -17.91 12.18 -15.71
CA MET A 401 -19.32 12.54 -15.85
C MET A 401 -20.09 11.98 -14.66
N ARG A 402 -21.02 12.77 -14.16
CA ARG A 402 -21.98 12.32 -13.16
C ARG A 402 -23.37 12.35 -13.75
N ILE A 403 -24.08 11.23 -13.67
CA ILE A 403 -25.51 11.17 -14.02
C ILE A 403 -26.28 12.08 -13.06
N SER A 404 -27.18 12.92 -13.58
CA SER A 404 -28.03 13.75 -12.72
C SER A 404 -29.10 12.90 -12.04
N ASP A 405 -29.26 13.08 -10.74
CA ASP A 405 -30.35 12.47 -9.99
C ASP A 405 -31.64 13.27 -10.30
N ILE A 406 -32.43 12.78 -11.28
CA ILE A 406 -33.64 13.46 -11.82
C ILE A 406 -34.57 13.97 -10.70
N LYS A 407 -34.65 13.24 -9.58
CA LYS A 407 -35.52 13.64 -8.44
C LYS A 407 -35.03 14.87 -7.70
N LYS A 408 -33.72 15.12 -7.68
CA LYS A 408 -33.12 16.27 -6.99
C LYS A 408 -33.22 17.53 -7.85
N GLU A 409 -32.99 17.41 -9.16
CA GLU A 409 -33.21 18.52 -10.10
C GLU A 409 -34.67 18.94 -10.16
N LYS A 410 -35.63 18.01 -10.24
CA LYS A 410 -37.07 18.36 -10.17
C LYS A 410 -37.47 19.00 -8.84
N LYS A 411 -36.82 18.64 -7.73
CA LYS A 411 -37.08 19.24 -6.41
C LYS A 411 -36.50 20.65 -6.30
N ASP A 412 -35.31 20.88 -6.86
CA ASP A 412 -34.67 22.20 -6.88
C ASP A 412 -35.33 23.13 -7.90
N GLU A 413 -35.80 22.62 -9.04
CA GLU A 413 -36.66 23.36 -10.00
C GLU A 413 -38.03 23.67 -9.41
N GLY A 414 -38.65 22.73 -8.71
CA GLY A 414 -39.91 22.96 -7.99
C GLY A 414 -39.77 24.03 -6.89
N LYS A 415 -38.65 24.02 -6.15
CA LYS A 415 -38.34 25.07 -5.18
C LYS A 415 -38.06 26.43 -5.83
N LYS A 416 -37.40 26.46 -6.98
CA LYS A 416 -37.15 27.71 -7.73
C LYS A 416 -38.42 28.29 -8.34
N ARG A 417 -39.33 27.45 -8.86
CA ARG A 417 -40.65 27.89 -9.33
C ARG A 417 -41.51 28.42 -8.19
N ALA A 418 -41.54 27.72 -7.06
CA ALA A 418 -42.25 28.20 -5.87
C ALA A 418 -41.67 29.51 -5.32
N ALA A 419 -40.36 29.72 -5.40
CA ALA A 419 -39.73 30.98 -4.99
C ALA A 419 -40.04 32.14 -5.97
N ALA A 420 -40.12 31.86 -7.28
CA ALA A 420 -40.50 32.84 -8.29
C ALA A 420 -41.99 33.24 -8.20
N GLU A 421 -42.89 32.28 -7.96
CA GLU A 421 -44.32 32.56 -7.75
C GLU A 421 -44.61 33.39 -6.48
N VAL A 422 -43.73 33.33 -5.48
CA VAL A 422 -43.81 34.17 -4.27
C VAL A 422 -43.27 35.58 -4.52
N THR A 423 -42.40 35.78 -5.51
CA THR A 423 -41.88 37.12 -5.85
C THR A 423 -42.75 37.90 -6.83
N ASP A 424 -43.65 37.23 -7.55
CA ASP A 424 -44.68 37.87 -8.40
C ASP A 424 -46.00 38.17 -7.64
N MET A 425 -46.07 37.86 -6.34
CA MET A 425 -47.23 38.11 -5.46
C MET A 425 -46.97 39.18 -4.37
N GLU A 426 -45.84 39.87 -4.40
CA GLU A 426 -45.55 41.13 -3.69
C GLU A 426 -45.45 42.27 -4.70
#